data_AF-A0AAW8MCR1-F1
#
_entry.id   AF-A0AAW8MCR1-F1
#
_cell.length_a   1.000
_cell.length_b   1.000
_cell.length_c   1.000
_cell.angle_alpha   90.00
_cell.angle_beta   90.00
_cell.angle_gamma   90.00
#
_symmetry.space_group_name_H-M   'P 1'
#
loop_
_entity.id
_entity.type
_entity.pdbx_description
1 polymer ?
#
loop_
_entity_poly.entity_id
_entity_poly.type
_entity_poly.pdbx_seq_one_letter_code
_entity_poly.pdbx_strand_id
1 'polypeptide(L)'
;MKKLSLRRLSSTAAMASLALGRGRFLEFTSGAEKIRMTLGPLTPCGASADECWIGLSSRHGPLLLSNADALLSLCGEVPVLTVEPPQAWYWQLINQRMAPVLSDLLAPLAPLAEEPALDDRWDCRVLIERHGEKAYGTLSLGAESLLQLLNDAPWRFIEQTVPERWVLAHPVIVGRMDLLVNQLRSLRPGDVLLPAEAVFDVQGRGNLQLGNRRWAVCSEDRNDHLQLRLIHEEGSIHEQ
;
A
#
# COMPACT_ATOMS: atom_id res chain seq x y z
N MET A 1 -16.63 -21.15 17.24
CA MET A 1 -15.97 -20.29 16.23
C MET A 1 -15.81 -18.89 16.81
N LYS A 2 -14.58 -18.41 17.00
CA LYS A 2 -14.29 -17.07 17.56
C LYS A 2 -14.56 -16.05 16.44
N LYS A 3 -15.56 -15.17 16.60
CA LYS A 3 -15.83 -14.11 15.62
C LYS A 3 -14.59 -13.24 15.46
N LEU A 4 -14.13 -13.04 14.23
CA LEU A 4 -13.12 -12.03 13.93
C LEU A 4 -13.67 -10.66 14.33
N SER A 5 -13.09 -10.06 15.37
CA SER A 5 -13.34 -8.68 15.73
C SER A 5 -12.32 -7.82 14.99
N LEU A 6 -12.72 -7.24 13.87
CA LEU A 6 -11.88 -6.27 13.16
C LEU A 6 -11.96 -4.93 13.89
N ARG A 7 -10.81 -4.25 14.01
CA ARG A 7 -10.74 -2.89 14.53
C ARG A 7 -11.64 -1.99 13.67
N ARG A 8 -12.54 -1.23 14.30
CA ARG A 8 -13.26 -0.16 13.60
C ARG A 8 -12.27 0.96 13.28
N LEU A 9 -12.19 1.32 12.00
CA LEU A 9 -11.42 2.46 11.53
C LEU A 9 -12.38 3.63 11.27
N SER A 10 -11.95 4.85 11.59
CA SER A 10 -12.64 6.05 11.15
C SER A 10 -12.57 6.15 9.61
N SER A 11 -13.47 6.94 9.01
CA SER A 11 -13.43 7.21 7.57
C SER A 11 -12.12 7.87 7.16
N THR A 12 -11.61 8.80 7.97
CA THR A 12 -10.34 9.50 7.74
C THR A 12 -9.15 8.53 7.77
N ALA A 13 -9.09 7.65 8.76
CA ALA A 13 -8.06 6.62 8.83
C ALA A 13 -8.13 5.65 7.63
N ALA A 14 -9.33 5.30 7.17
CA ALA A 14 -9.50 4.47 5.97
C ALA A 14 -8.99 5.18 4.70
N MET A 15 -9.29 6.47 4.54
CA MET A 15 -8.77 7.28 3.42
C MET A 15 -7.26 7.42 3.46
N ALA A 16 -6.68 7.69 4.64
CA ALA A 16 -5.22 7.76 4.84
C ALA A 16 -4.54 6.43 4.46
N SER A 17 -5.13 5.30 4.88
CA SER A 17 -4.68 3.95 4.50
C SER A 17 -4.66 3.74 2.99
N LEU A 18 -5.74 4.12 2.29
CA LEU A 18 -5.82 3.99 0.83
C LEU A 18 -4.84 4.91 0.11
N ALA A 19 -4.68 6.14 0.60
CA ALA A 19 -3.79 7.14 0.00
C ALA A 19 -2.32 6.73 0.08
N LEU A 20 -1.89 6.14 1.20
CA LEU A 20 -0.51 5.72 1.43
C LEU A 20 -0.26 4.24 1.11
N GLY A 21 -1.28 3.40 0.93
CA GLY A 21 -1.15 1.94 0.89
C GLY A 21 -0.18 1.40 -0.17
N ARG A 22 0.03 2.13 -1.27
CA ARG A 22 1.01 1.79 -2.32
C ARG A 22 2.39 2.45 -2.13
N GLY A 23 2.52 3.30 -1.12
CA GLY A 23 3.60 4.27 -1.00
C GLY A 23 3.50 5.36 -2.06
N ARG A 24 4.10 6.50 -1.76
CA ARG A 24 4.16 7.68 -2.64
C ARG A 24 5.56 8.28 -2.62
N PHE A 25 5.95 8.87 -3.72
CA PHE A 25 7.17 9.66 -3.80
C PHE A 25 6.91 11.02 -4.44
N LEU A 26 7.63 12.01 -3.96
CA LEU A 26 7.70 13.37 -4.49
C LEU A 26 9.13 13.60 -4.95
N GLU A 27 9.28 14.04 -6.19
CA GLU A 27 10.58 14.26 -6.82
C GLU A 27 10.63 15.67 -7.38
N PHE A 28 11.68 16.40 -7.03
CA PHE A 28 11.86 17.80 -7.41
C PHE A 28 13.35 18.14 -7.48
N THR A 29 13.65 19.37 -7.89
CA THR A 29 15.02 19.88 -7.98
C THR A 29 15.21 21.08 -7.07
N SER A 30 16.38 21.19 -6.48
CA SER A 30 16.84 22.37 -5.75
C SER A 30 18.19 22.77 -6.34
N GLY A 31 18.23 23.89 -7.07
CA GLY A 31 19.37 24.21 -7.93
C GLY A 31 19.59 23.16 -9.01
N ALA A 32 20.78 22.55 -9.05
CA ALA A 32 21.12 21.46 -9.98
C ALA A 32 20.86 20.06 -9.40
N GLU A 33 20.50 19.97 -8.12
CA GLU A 33 20.39 18.70 -7.42
C GLU A 33 18.97 18.17 -7.46
N LYS A 34 18.88 16.85 -7.65
CA LYS A 34 17.63 16.12 -7.63
C LYS A 34 17.39 15.58 -6.22
N ILE A 35 16.21 15.87 -5.68
CA ILE A 35 15.78 15.42 -4.36
C ILE A 35 14.53 14.56 -4.55
N ARG A 36 14.49 13.44 -3.83
CA ARG A 36 13.33 12.56 -3.76
C ARG A 36 12.94 12.32 -2.31
N MET A 37 11.69 12.63 -1.99
CA MET A 37 11.04 12.26 -0.74
C MET A 37 10.09 11.10 -0.99
N THR A 38 10.19 10.04 -0.21
CA THR A 38 9.33 8.86 -0.32
C THR A 38 8.63 8.61 1.00
N LEU A 39 7.30 8.44 0.94
CA LEU A 39 6.46 8.02 2.05
C LEU A 39 5.92 6.63 1.77
N GLY A 40 6.03 5.71 2.72
CA GLY A 40 5.56 4.35 2.58
C GLY A 40 4.77 3.87 3.80
N PRO A 41 3.90 2.85 3.66
CA PRO A 41 3.26 2.24 4.82
C PRO A 41 4.33 1.67 5.75
N LEU A 42 4.14 1.84 7.06
CA LEU A 42 4.98 1.17 8.04
C LEU A 42 4.78 -0.33 7.89
N THR A 43 5.86 -1.03 7.56
CA THR A 43 5.86 -2.49 7.49
C THR A 43 6.21 -2.98 8.89
N PRO A 44 5.51 -3.99 9.46
CA PRO A 44 5.75 -4.46 10.83
C PRO A 44 7.14 -5.08 11.06
N CYS A 45 8.04 -5.02 10.08
CA CYS A 45 9.42 -5.45 10.18
C CYS A 45 10.32 -4.23 10.41
N GLY A 46 10.81 -4.04 11.63
CA GLY A 46 11.98 -3.19 11.89
C GLY A 46 11.74 -1.84 12.56
N ALA A 47 10.67 -1.64 13.35
CA ALA A 47 10.66 -0.52 14.29
C ALA A 47 11.76 -0.76 15.34
N SER A 48 12.85 0.01 15.27
CA SER A 48 13.89 -0.05 16.29
C SER A 48 13.33 0.54 17.58
N ALA A 49 13.45 -0.19 18.69
CA ALA A 49 12.96 0.26 20.00
C ALA A 49 13.68 1.52 20.51
N ASP A 50 14.82 1.90 19.91
CA ASP A 50 15.66 3.04 20.27
C ASP A 50 15.54 4.24 19.28
N GLU A 51 14.50 4.31 18.46
CA GLU A 51 14.29 5.51 17.61
C GLU A 51 13.99 6.73 18.50
N CYS A 52 14.92 7.69 18.52
CA CYS A 52 14.71 9.00 19.13
C CYS A 52 13.78 9.83 18.22
N TRP A 53 12.69 10.33 18.79
CA TRP A 53 11.68 11.12 18.11
C TRP A 53 11.77 12.58 18.54
N ILE A 54 11.58 13.50 17.59
CA ILE A 54 11.32 14.90 17.89
C ILE A 54 9.89 15.27 17.50
N GLY A 55 9.21 15.99 18.40
CA GLY A 55 7.93 16.65 18.10
C GLY A 55 8.16 17.96 17.38
N LEU A 56 7.46 18.15 16.26
CA LEU A 56 7.51 19.36 15.46
C LEU A 56 6.09 19.86 15.19
N SER A 57 5.85 21.16 15.32
CA SER A 57 4.72 21.78 14.63
C SER A 57 5.09 21.95 13.15
N SER A 58 4.10 21.77 12.28
CA SER A 58 4.23 21.94 10.83
C SER A 58 2.99 22.67 10.28
N ARG A 59 3.02 23.00 8.99
CA ARG A 59 1.87 23.56 8.26
C ARG A 59 0.57 22.77 8.44
N HIS A 60 0.65 21.44 8.46
CA HIS A 60 -0.51 20.54 8.51
C HIS A 60 -0.87 20.07 9.91
N GLY A 61 -0.29 20.69 10.94
CA GLY A 61 -0.43 20.29 12.34
C GLY A 61 0.84 19.63 12.89
N PRO A 62 0.76 19.10 14.12
CA PRO A 62 1.91 18.48 14.74
C PRO A 62 2.31 17.16 14.05
N LEU A 63 3.60 16.87 14.07
CA LEU A 63 4.17 15.60 13.61
C LEU A 63 5.29 15.17 14.55
N LEU A 64 5.57 13.88 14.54
CA LEU A 64 6.76 13.29 15.14
C LEU A 64 7.67 12.79 14.02
N LEU A 65 8.97 13.03 14.15
CA LEU A 65 9.96 12.59 13.19
C LEU A 65 11.07 11.83 13.91
N SER A 66 11.35 10.60 13.49
CA SER A 66 12.56 9.88 13.93
C SER A 66 13.73 10.16 12.99
N ASN A 67 14.96 10.04 13.50
CA ASN A 67 16.18 10.35 12.74
C ASN A 67 16.14 11.75 12.07
N ALA A 68 15.63 12.73 12.81
CA ALA A 68 15.32 14.05 12.29
C ALA A 68 16.55 14.82 11.78
N ASP A 69 17.70 14.71 12.45
CA ASP A 69 18.95 15.34 12.03
C ASP A 69 19.33 14.97 10.59
N ALA A 70 19.38 13.66 10.31
CA ALA A 70 19.75 13.18 8.99
C ALA A 70 18.69 13.52 7.93
N LEU A 71 17.40 13.33 8.24
CA LEU A 71 16.32 13.62 7.30
C LEU A 71 16.25 15.10 6.95
N LEU A 72 16.23 15.98 7.95
CA LEU A 72 16.12 17.42 7.75
C LEU A 72 17.39 18.02 7.13
N SER A 73 18.58 17.46 7.41
CA SER A 73 19.82 17.85 6.72
C SER A 73 19.74 17.63 5.21
N LEU A 74 19.09 16.55 4.75
CA LEU A 74 18.90 16.30 3.32
C LEU A 74 17.77 17.15 2.69
N CYS A 75 16.92 17.78 3.51
CA CYS A 75 15.82 18.64 3.05
C CYS A 75 16.26 20.06 2.65
N GLY A 76 17.47 20.49 3.00
CA GLY A 76 17.90 21.89 2.80
C GLY A 76 19.42 22.06 2.68
N GLU A 77 19.89 23.30 2.54
CA GLU A 77 21.32 23.58 2.28
C GLU A 77 22.23 23.46 3.51
N VAL A 78 21.65 23.37 4.71
CA VAL A 78 22.39 23.47 5.98
C VAL A 78 22.17 22.19 6.79
N PRO A 79 23.22 21.62 7.42
CA PRO A 79 23.06 20.49 8.32
C PRO A 79 22.18 20.85 9.52
N VAL A 80 21.31 19.92 9.89
CA VAL A 80 20.36 20.03 10.99
C VAL A 80 20.82 19.21 12.18
N LEU A 81 20.84 19.83 13.35
CA LEU A 81 21.12 19.21 14.65
C LEU A 81 19.99 19.57 15.62
N THR A 82 19.24 18.58 16.07
CA THR A 82 18.20 18.71 17.09
C THR A 82 18.86 18.78 18.45
N VAL A 83 19.36 19.97 18.79
CA VAL A 83 19.95 20.28 20.10
C VAL A 83 18.88 20.67 21.12
N GLU A 84 19.10 20.24 22.37
CA GLU A 84 18.29 20.66 23.51
C GLU A 84 19.04 21.70 24.37
N PRO A 85 18.38 22.80 24.80
CA PRO A 85 17.03 23.21 24.42
C PRO A 85 16.96 23.75 22.98
N PRO A 86 15.82 23.59 22.29
CA PRO A 86 15.66 24.07 20.92
C PRO A 86 15.77 25.60 20.84
N GLN A 87 16.58 26.09 19.91
CA GLN A 87 16.80 27.53 19.73
C GLN A 87 15.95 28.08 18.59
N ALA A 88 15.05 29.04 18.88
CA ALA A 88 14.09 29.55 17.90
C ALA A 88 14.73 30.12 16.63
N TRP A 89 15.85 30.85 16.76
CA TRP A 89 16.57 31.41 15.61
C TRP A 89 17.14 30.32 14.68
N TYR A 90 17.51 29.16 15.24
CA TYR A 90 18.07 28.05 14.48
C TYR A 90 17.00 27.41 13.59
N TRP A 91 15.80 27.21 14.13
CA TRP A 91 14.66 26.71 13.36
C TRP A 91 14.16 27.70 12.32
N GLN A 92 14.26 29.00 12.57
CA GLN A 92 14.02 30.01 11.52
C GLN A 92 15.03 29.86 10.36
N LEU A 93 16.31 29.64 10.66
CA LEU A 93 17.33 29.39 9.64
C LEU A 93 17.04 28.11 8.85
N ILE A 94 16.69 27.01 9.53
CA ILE A 94 16.31 25.74 8.89
C ILE A 94 15.17 25.95 7.91
N ASN A 95 14.09 26.61 8.32
CA ASN A 95 12.94 26.89 7.46
C ASN A 95 13.33 27.74 6.23
N GLN A 96 14.21 28.74 6.40
CA GLN A 96 14.68 29.59 5.29
C GLN A 96 15.61 28.87 4.32
N ARG A 97 16.31 27.82 4.79
CA ARG A 97 17.30 27.06 4.00
C ARG A 97 16.77 25.73 3.49
N MET A 98 15.51 25.42 3.77
CA MET A 98 14.84 24.25 3.24
C MET A 98 14.59 24.41 1.74
N ALA A 99 14.67 23.30 0.99
CA ALA A 99 14.33 23.31 -0.41
C ALA A 99 12.89 23.84 -0.60
N PRO A 100 12.61 24.72 -1.57
CA PRO A 100 11.32 25.41 -1.67
C PRO A 100 10.10 24.48 -1.66
N VAL A 101 10.17 23.35 -2.38
CA VAL A 101 9.09 22.36 -2.44
C VAL A 101 8.83 21.73 -1.07
N LEU A 102 9.86 21.46 -0.27
CA LEU A 102 9.70 20.93 1.08
C LEU A 102 9.29 22.01 2.08
N SER A 103 9.74 23.25 1.87
CA SER A 103 9.27 24.40 2.66
C SER A 103 7.77 24.60 2.48
N ASP A 104 7.26 24.59 1.25
CA ASP A 104 5.83 24.73 0.98
C ASP A 104 5.00 23.61 1.62
N LEU A 105 5.58 22.42 1.70
CA LEU A 105 4.96 21.20 2.20
C LEU A 105 4.98 21.07 3.74
N LEU A 106 6.08 21.45 4.40
CA LEU A 106 6.34 21.16 5.80
C LEU A 106 6.45 22.43 6.66
N ALA A 107 6.98 23.52 6.11
CA ALA A 107 7.30 24.72 6.88
C ALA A 107 6.03 25.54 7.21
N PRO A 108 6.02 26.27 8.34
CA PRO A 108 7.11 26.41 9.30
C PRO A 108 7.23 25.17 10.20
N LEU A 109 8.46 24.67 10.35
CA LEU A 109 8.81 23.68 11.36
C LEU A 109 9.29 24.36 12.64
N ALA A 110 8.73 23.98 13.78
CA ALA A 110 9.24 24.40 15.09
C ALA A 110 9.15 23.24 16.10
N PRO A 111 10.15 23.05 16.98
CA PRO A 111 10.12 22.01 18.00
C PRO A 111 9.00 22.23 19.00
N LEU A 112 8.40 21.12 19.41
CA LEU A 112 7.48 21.04 20.51
C LEU A 112 8.23 20.56 21.75
N ALA A 113 7.93 21.18 22.90
CA ALA A 113 8.55 20.81 24.18
C ALA A 113 8.06 19.44 24.69
N GLU A 114 6.87 19.01 24.25
CA GLU A 114 6.22 17.76 24.63
C GLU A 114 5.83 16.98 23.37
N GLU A 115 5.71 15.66 23.49
CA GLU A 115 5.17 14.81 22.43
C GLU A 115 3.73 15.24 22.10
N PRO A 116 3.43 15.61 20.85
CA PRO A 116 2.09 16.05 20.48
C PRO A 116 1.07 14.92 20.50
N ALA A 117 -0.16 15.25 20.89
CA ALA A 117 -1.31 14.39 20.63
C ALA A 117 -1.62 14.37 19.13
N LEU A 118 -1.63 13.16 18.53
CA LEU A 118 -1.91 12.95 17.11
C LEU A 118 -3.26 12.26 16.92
N ASP A 119 -4.24 12.99 16.40
CA ASP A 119 -5.59 12.46 16.14
C ASP A 119 -5.56 11.41 15.03
N ASP A 120 -6.10 10.21 15.33
CA ASP A 120 -6.00 9.05 14.43
C ASP A 120 -4.55 8.83 13.94
N ARG A 121 -3.58 8.87 14.88
CA ARG A 121 -2.14 8.73 14.63
C ARG A 121 -1.85 7.71 13.53
N TRP A 122 -1.13 8.19 12.53
CA TRP A 122 -0.68 7.41 11.39
C TRP A 122 0.84 7.43 11.32
N ASP A 123 1.45 6.25 11.35
CA ASP A 123 2.89 6.09 11.24
C ASP A 123 3.25 5.68 9.81
N CYS A 124 4.19 6.39 9.19
CA CYS A 124 4.68 6.10 7.86
C CYS A 124 6.20 6.12 7.80
N ARG A 125 6.76 5.27 6.95
CA ARG A 125 8.18 5.32 6.63
C ARG A 125 8.45 6.55 5.79
N VAL A 126 9.53 7.24 6.08
CA VAL A 126 10.06 8.34 5.27
C VAL A 126 11.47 8.03 4.80
N LEU A 127 11.76 8.38 3.56
CA LEU A 127 13.07 8.34 2.95
C LEU A 127 13.30 9.65 2.21
N ILE A 128 14.43 10.31 2.48
CA ILE A 128 14.92 11.42 1.67
C ILE A 128 16.19 10.96 0.95
N GLU A 129 16.23 11.15 -0.36
CA GLU A 129 17.40 10.89 -1.21
C GLU A 129 17.84 12.21 -1.86
N ARG A 130 19.11 12.54 -1.71
CA ARG A 130 19.73 13.73 -2.33
C ARG A 130 21.17 13.42 -2.69
N HIS A 131 21.57 13.65 -3.94
CA HIS A 131 22.94 13.42 -4.42
C HIS A 131 23.52 12.02 -4.07
N GLY A 132 22.67 10.97 -4.09
CA GLY A 132 23.07 9.60 -3.73
C GLY A 132 23.14 9.32 -2.23
N GLU A 133 23.09 10.34 -1.38
CA GLU A 133 22.90 10.19 0.07
C GLU A 133 21.44 9.88 0.38
N LYS A 134 21.22 9.07 1.41
CA LYS A 134 19.91 8.58 1.82
C LYS A 134 19.76 8.65 3.32
N ALA A 135 18.67 9.24 3.78
CA ALA A 135 18.25 9.20 5.18
C ALA A 135 16.89 8.50 5.28
N TYR A 136 16.79 7.58 6.23
CA TYR A 136 15.57 6.81 6.52
C TYR A 136 15.08 7.17 7.91
N GLY A 137 13.77 7.17 8.10
CA GLY A 137 13.16 7.26 9.41
C GLY A 137 11.66 7.02 9.34
N THR A 138 10.99 7.46 10.39
CA THR A 138 9.55 7.34 10.55
C THR A 138 8.96 8.72 10.77
N LEU A 139 7.84 8.98 10.11
CA LEU A 139 7.02 10.17 10.27
C LEU A 139 5.69 9.73 10.88
N SER A 140 5.31 10.29 12.01
CA SER A 140 3.99 10.12 12.59
C SER A 140 3.23 11.43 12.56
N LEU A 141 1.98 11.40 12.12
CA LEU A 141 1.10 12.57 12.06
C LEU A 141 -0.36 12.13 12.17
N GLY A 142 -1.28 13.07 12.33
CA GLY A 142 -2.70 12.77 12.28
C GLY A 142 -3.14 12.30 10.89
N ALA A 143 -4.18 11.46 10.82
CA ALA A 143 -4.68 10.94 9.53
C ALA A 143 -5.11 12.06 8.58
N GLU A 144 -5.70 13.14 9.10
CA GLU A 144 -6.06 14.32 8.31
C GLU A 144 -4.81 15.08 7.83
N SER A 145 -3.82 15.31 8.70
CA SER A 145 -2.55 15.94 8.35
C SER A 145 -1.83 15.17 7.23
N LEU A 146 -1.85 13.84 7.26
CA LEU A 146 -1.30 13.01 6.19
C LEU A 146 -2.03 13.22 4.87
N LEU A 147 -3.36 13.26 4.87
CA LEU A 147 -4.13 13.50 3.65
C LEU A 147 -3.85 14.89 3.07
N GLN A 148 -3.74 15.92 3.90
CA GLN A 148 -3.38 17.27 3.46
C GLN A 148 -1.97 17.32 2.87
N LEU A 149 -0.97 16.76 3.57
CA LEU A 149 0.41 16.63 3.09
C LEU A 149 0.48 15.94 1.72
N LEU A 150 -0.32 14.89 1.54
CA LEU A 150 -0.39 14.11 0.30
C LEU A 150 -1.15 14.81 -0.83
N ASN A 151 -1.90 15.88 -0.55
CA ASN A 151 -2.66 16.66 -1.53
C ASN A 151 -1.97 17.97 -1.91
N ASP A 152 -1.13 18.54 -1.04
CA ASP A 152 -0.46 19.84 -1.25
C ASP A 152 0.73 19.77 -2.23
N ALA A 153 1.10 18.59 -2.71
CA ALA A 153 2.17 18.39 -3.68
C ALA A 153 1.85 17.28 -4.70
N PRO A 154 2.49 17.27 -5.89
CA PRO A 154 2.24 16.29 -6.94
C PRO A 154 2.89 14.93 -6.64
N TRP A 155 2.46 14.27 -5.56
CA TRP A 155 2.92 12.94 -5.19
C TRP A 155 2.57 11.91 -6.26
N ARG A 156 3.53 11.04 -6.59
CA ARG A 156 3.34 9.90 -7.49
C ARG A 156 3.28 8.61 -6.68
N PHE A 157 2.48 7.66 -7.12
CA PHE A 157 2.47 6.33 -6.50
C PHE A 157 3.77 5.59 -6.79
N ILE A 158 4.24 4.81 -5.81
CA ILE A 158 5.33 3.86 -6.07
C ILE A 158 4.74 2.70 -6.86
N GLU A 159 5.12 2.59 -8.13
CA GLU A 159 4.76 1.44 -8.95
C GLU A 159 5.65 0.26 -8.56
N GLN A 160 5.02 -0.85 -8.15
CA GLN A 160 5.72 -2.12 -8.02
C GLN A 160 5.60 -2.86 -9.35
N THR A 161 6.74 -3.30 -9.89
CA THR A 161 6.73 -4.23 -11.02
C THR A 161 6.08 -5.53 -10.58
N VAL A 162 5.08 -5.99 -11.34
CA VAL A 162 4.50 -7.32 -11.14
C VAL A 162 5.64 -8.32 -11.37
N PRO A 163 5.90 -9.24 -10.42
CA PRO A 163 6.94 -10.25 -10.61
C PRO A 163 6.70 -10.99 -11.93
N GLU A 164 7.77 -11.25 -12.70
CA GLU A 164 7.69 -11.95 -14.00
C GLU A 164 6.96 -13.30 -13.91
N ARG A 165 6.99 -13.94 -12.72
CA ARG A 165 6.32 -15.21 -12.44
C ARG A 165 5.21 -15.06 -11.41
N TRP A 166 4.24 -14.18 -11.69
CA TRP A 166 3.04 -14.13 -10.87
C TRP A 166 2.11 -15.31 -11.19
N VAL A 167 2.04 -16.28 -10.28
CA VAL A 167 1.18 -17.46 -10.45
C VAL A 167 -0.25 -17.12 -10.04
N LEU A 168 -1.18 -17.17 -10.98
CA LEU A 168 -2.61 -17.10 -10.72
C LEU A 168 -3.21 -18.51 -10.70
N ALA A 169 -3.62 -18.97 -9.52
CA ALA A 169 -4.35 -20.23 -9.39
C ALA A 169 -5.85 -19.97 -9.58
N HIS A 170 -6.48 -20.67 -10.51
CA HIS A 170 -7.92 -20.59 -10.73
C HIS A 170 -8.52 -22.01 -10.81
N PRO A 171 -9.53 -22.34 -9.99
CA PRO A 171 -10.14 -23.65 -10.01
C PRO A 171 -10.98 -23.84 -11.29
N VAL A 172 -10.79 -24.97 -11.95
CA VAL A 172 -11.65 -25.37 -13.07
C VAL A 172 -12.83 -26.16 -12.51
N ILE A 173 -14.03 -25.59 -12.59
CA ILE A 173 -15.25 -26.26 -12.14
C ILE A 173 -15.79 -27.11 -13.30
N VAL A 174 -15.77 -28.44 -13.12
CA VAL A 174 -16.26 -29.39 -14.15
C VAL A 174 -17.78 -29.60 -14.10
N GLY A 175 -18.40 -29.42 -12.93
CA GLY A 175 -19.83 -29.53 -12.74
C GLY A 175 -20.27 -29.15 -11.32
N ARG A 176 -21.59 -29.03 -11.14
CA ARG A 176 -22.23 -28.72 -9.85
C ARG A 176 -23.34 -29.72 -9.56
N MET A 177 -23.51 -30.04 -8.29
CA MET A 177 -24.64 -30.81 -7.77
C MET A 177 -24.88 -30.44 -6.32
N ASP A 178 -26.12 -30.64 -5.88
CA ASP A 178 -26.48 -30.56 -4.47
C ASP A 178 -26.62 -31.97 -3.90
N LEU A 179 -26.02 -32.18 -2.73
CA LEU A 179 -26.13 -33.44 -1.98
C LEU A 179 -26.61 -33.12 -0.57
N LEU A 180 -27.57 -33.91 -0.09
CA LEU A 180 -27.93 -33.88 1.33
C LEU A 180 -26.77 -34.44 2.16
N VAL A 181 -26.66 -33.98 3.41
CA VAL A 181 -25.56 -34.38 4.32
C VAL A 181 -25.49 -35.90 4.52
N ASN A 182 -26.63 -36.58 4.55
CA ASN A 182 -26.68 -38.04 4.65
C ASN A 182 -26.16 -38.73 3.37
N GLN A 183 -26.45 -38.19 2.18
CA GLN A 183 -25.94 -38.71 0.91
C GLN A 183 -24.43 -38.52 0.80
N LEU A 184 -23.92 -37.36 1.19
CA LEU A 184 -22.49 -37.07 1.22
C LEU A 184 -21.74 -38.02 2.16
N ARG A 185 -22.34 -38.33 3.33
CA ARG A 185 -21.76 -39.28 4.30
C ARG A 185 -21.81 -40.73 3.84
N SER A 186 -22.73 -41.08 2.95
CA SER A 186 -22.84 -42.46 2.44
C SER A 186 -21.88 -42.77 1.29
N LEU A 187 -21.18 -41.76 0.74
CA LEU A 187 -20.29 -41.94 -0.40
C LEU A 187 -19.11 -42.86 -0.07
N ARG A 188 -18.79 -43.75 -1.01
CA ARG A 188 -17.68 -44.69 -0.94
C ARG A 188 -16.79 -44.57 -2.18
N PRO A 189 -15.49 -44.93 -2.08
CA PRO A 189 -14.64 -45.03 -3.26
C PRO A 189 -15.26 -45.94 -4.32
N GLY A 190 -15.37 -45.43 -5.55
CA GLY A 190 -16.02 -46.14 -6.66
C GLY A 190 -17.45 -45.67 -6.96
N ASP A 191 -18.08 -44.88 -6.09
CA ASP A 191 -19.38 -44.27 -6.39
C ASP A 191 -19.26 -43.27 -7.55
N VAL A 192 -20.23 -43.31 -8.46
CA VAL A 192 -20.30 -42.39 -9.61
C VAL A 192 -21.27 -41.26 -9.28
N LEU A 193 -20.78 -40.04 -9.36
CA LEU A 193 -21.59 -38.84 -9.17
C LEU A 193 -21.87 -38.19 -10.52
N LEU A 194 -23.13 -37.90 -10.79
CA LEU A 194 -23.58 -37.22 -12.00
C LEU A 194 -23.96 -35.77 -11.65
N PRO A 195 -23.19 -34.77 -12.10
CA PRO A 195 -23.52 -33.37 -11.87
C PRO A 195 -24.90 -33.03 -12.42
N ALA A 196 -25.68 -32.27 -11.66
CA ALA A 196 -26.94 -31.70 -12.14
C ALA A 196 -26.67 -30.66 -13.23
N GLU A 197 -25.57 -29.92 -13.09
CA GLU A 197 -25.06 -28.97 -14.08
C GLU A 197 -23.66 -29.39 -14.50
N ALA A 198 -23.50 -29.87 -15.74
CA ALA A 198 -22.19 -30.09 -16.33
C ALA A 198 -21.71 -28.80 -17.02
N VAL A 199 -20.49 -28.36 -16.72
CA VAL A 199 -19.89 -27.16 -17.33
C VAL A 199 -19.11 -27.50 -18.60
N PHE A 200 -18.73 -28.78 -18.74
CA PHE A 200 -18.01 -29.33 -19.88
C PHE A 200 -18.79 -30.51 -20.48
N ASP A 201 -18.76 -30.62 -21.80
CA ASP A 201 -19.24 -31.80 -22.52
C ASP A 201 -18.18 -32.93 -22.54
N VAL A 202 -18.57 -34.08 -23.09
CA VAL A 202 -17.69 -35.26 -23.18
C VAL A 202 -16.54 -35.08 -24.17
N GLN A 203 -16.60 -34.03 -25.01
CA GLN A 203 -15.54 -33.63 -25.91
C GLN A 203 -14.59 -32.60 -25.27
N GLY A 204 -14.84 -32.22 -24.00
CA GLY A 204 -14.02 -31.28 -23.26
C GLY A 204 -14.28 -29.81 -23.59
N ARG A 205 -15.38 -29.50 -24.29
CA ARG A 205 -15.79 -28.12 -24.56
C ARG A 205 -16.69 -27.63 -23.43
N GLY A 206 -16.45 -26.41 -22.98
CA GLY A 206 -17.19 -25.85 -21.86
C GLY A 206 -16.89 -24.37 -21.68
N ASN A 207 -17.31 -23.83 -20.55
CA ASN A 207 -17.14 -22.41 -20.24
C ASN A 207 -16.35 -22.22 -18.93
N LEU A 208 -15.40 -21.28 -18.94
CA LEU A 208 -14.56 -20.94 -17.79
C LEU A 208 -14.80 -19.49 -17.35
N GLN A 209 -15.06 -19.29 -16.07
CA GLN A 209 -15.27 -17.96 -15.49
C GLN A 209 -13.95 -17.41 -14.93
N LEU A 210 -13.28 -16.52 -15.66
CA LEU A 210 -12.06 -15.86 -15.20
C LEU A 210 -12.38 -14.44 -14.74
N GLY A 211 -12.44 -14.24 -13.42
CA GLY A 211 -12.87 -12.97 -12.84
C GLY A 211 -14.32 -12.67 -13.18
N ASN A 212 -14.58 -11.52 -13.80
CA ASN A 212 -15.92 -11.12 -14.26
C ASN A 212 -16.20 -11.51 -15.73
N ARG A 213 -15.32 -12.28 -16.37
CA ARG A 213 -15.44 -12.66 -17.78
C ARG A 213 -15.69 -14.15 -17.95
N ARG A 214 -16.51 -14.49 -18.93
CA ARG A 214 -16.81 -15.87 -19.30
C ARG A 214 -16.12 -16.20 -20.61
N TRP A 215 -15.47 -17.36 -20.67
CA TRP A 215 -14.69 -17.79 -21.82
C TRP A 215 -15.17 -19.15 -22.30
N ALA A 216 -15.41 -19.29 -23.60
CA ALA A 216 -15.52 -20.60 -24.23
C ALA A 216 -14.14 -21.26 -24.25
N VAL A 217 -14.06 -22.50 -23.77
CA VAL A 217 -12.82 -23.28 -23.63
C VAL A 217 -12.96 -24.66 -24.24
N CYS A 218 -11.82 -25.26 -24.59
CA CYS A 218 -11.72 -26.68 -24.94
C CYS A 218 -10.53 -27.29 -24.20
N SER A 219 -10.71 -28.48 -23.65
CA SER A 219 -9.61 -29.25 -23.10
C SER A 219 -8.81 -29.95 -24.19
N GLU A 220 -7.50 -29.97 -24.03
CA GLU A 220 -6.55 -30.67 -24.89
C GLU A 220 -5.56 -31.40 -23.99
N ASP A 221 -5.28 -32.66 -24.31
CA ASP A 221 -4.21 -33.41 -23.65
C ASP A 221 -2.87 -33.05 -24.32
N ARG A 222 -1.93 -32.52 -23.53
CA ARG A 222 -0.59 -32.19 -24.00
C ARG A 222 0.47 -32.57 -22.97
N ASN A 223 1.39 -33.44 -23.38
CA ASN A 223 2.51 -33.93 -22.56
C ASN A 223 2.02 -34.52 -21.21
N ASP A 224 1.04 -35.42 -21.26
CA ASP A 224 0.42 -36.05 -20.07
C ASP A 224 -0.21 -35.08 -19.05
N HIS A 225 -0.51 -33.85 -19.50
CA HIS A 225 -1.22 -32.85 -18.73
C HIS A 225 -2.46 -32.38 -19.48
N LEU A 226 -3.59 -32.35 -18.77
CA LEU A 226 -4.82 -31.74 -19.26
C LEU A 226 -4.62 -30.22 -19.29
N GLN A 227 -4.78 -29.62 -20.46
CA GLN A 227 -4.69 -28.19 -20.65
C GLN A 227 -6.03 -27.65 -21.14
N LEU A 228 -6.36 -26.42 -20.73
CA LEU A 228 -7.53 -25.72 -21.23
C LEU A 228 -7.07 -24.60 -22.16
N ARG A 229 -7.56 -24.65 -23.39
CA ARG A 229 -7.37 -23.58 -24.37
C ARG A 229 -8.55 -22.63 -24.31
N LEU A 230 -8.27 -21.36 -24.04
CA LEU A 230 -9.24 -20.27 -24.18
C LEU A 230 -9.48 -20.02 -25.68
N ILE A 231 -10.73 -20.07 -26.12
CA ILE A 231 -11.11 -19.91 -27.53
C ILE A 231 -11.53 -18.46 -27.78
N HIS A 232 -12.58 -18.00 -27.10
CA HIS A 232 -13.06 -16.63 -27.18
C HIS A 232 -13.82 -16.25 -25.90
N GLU A 233 -13.90 -14.95 -25.63
CA GLU A 233 -14.74 -14.41 -24.56
C GLU A 233 -16.21 -14.48 -25.00
N GLU A 234 -17.04 -15.14 -24.21
CA GLU A 234 -18.48 -15.09 -24.40
C GLU A 234 -18.96 -13.72 -23.93
N GLY A 235 -19.56 -12.95 -24.84
CA GLY A 235 -20.11 -11.64 -24.51
C GLY A 235 -21.10 -11.77 -23.36
N SER A 236 -20.98 -10.89 -22.36
CA SER A 236 -21.99 -10.71 -21.33
C SER A 236 -23.33 -10.52 -22.02
N ILE A 237 -24.22 -11.51 -21.96
CA ILE A 237 -25.63 -11.31 -22.30
C ILE A 237 -26.16 -10.39 -21.19
N HIS A 238 -26.02 -9.08 -21.40
CA HIS A 238 -26.92 -8.11 -20.83
C HIS A 238 -28.20 -8.21 -21.66
N GLU A 239 -29.07 -9.15 -21.30
CA GLU A 239 -30.45 -9.14 -21.74
C GLU A 239 -31.32 -8.72 -20.56
N GLN A 240 -31.75 -7.45 -20.66
CA GLN A 240 -33.03 -6.84 -20.28
C GLN A 240 -33.51 -6.93 -18.82
#